data_AF-A0A6L8LM44-F1
#
_entry.id   AF-A0A6L8LM44-F1
#
_cell.length_a   1.000
_cell.length_b   1.000
_cell.length_c   1.000
_cell.angle_alpha   90.00
_cell.angle_beta   90.00
_cell.angle_gamma   90.00
#
_symmetry.space_group_name_H-M   'P 1'
#
loop_
_entity.id
_entity.type
_entity.pdbx_description
1 polymer ?
#
loop_
_entity_poly.entity_id
_entity_poly.type
_entity_poly.pdbx_seq_one_letter_code
_entity_poly.pdbx_strand_id
1 'polypeptide(L)'
;MPSNQSNPSRRTRPFGIALRSALMLAACAMGVANPAAADQRAQYDAVQPKSIVELQPFRSEASAKLPGSDTVVRLISLNPTINAWFLLQVGKQYYHLENPNPGGQKVSLGAGPSLTLSGSGGASCAPWGNPSELAQAAASRRPFATICGGRLYLRNRVAGSTLSMPRGAPAGGGQSAGGPPSAALAGAPSAIRANMGLGLSGTPQGQMTMGAWHPVSGLAGVFASAIQPRAISPSVLQGPGTVNALDGSELSSTVYLVAFDLSRYDLGFAVGTQDPNLQWSPRPPGSVRAAGLPGPDGVSTPAPLAPLGMVSPNLAGRTVATFAGGFKRRQGAFKWGPFATVNGGSHYGFVEQGVIFSKLQPGLSTLYALKNGPVQMKTWTKSDNGQLSKVRFARQNGVALIEGGVPGRYVTQWGPGNWSGSADAKLRTLRAGACMITKGGKRFLAYAYFPSATPSVMARTFQAYGCSYAMLLDMNAPELTYLALYVNSGGTTYIEHMVPQMAASDKRGGAGAIPKFLGATDSRDMFYVLRKR
;
A
#
# COMPACT_ATOMS: atom_id res chain seq x y z
N MET A 1 -34.72 -33.59 -63.18
CA MET A 1 -34.43 -34.06 -64.56
C MET A 1 -35.09 -33.09 -65.54
N PRO A 2 -34.50 -32.78 -66.70
CA PRO A 2 -33.22 -32.07 -66.89
C PRO A 2 -33.35 -30.91 -67.92
N SER A 3 -32.20 -30.35 -68.32
CA SER A 3 -31.89 -29.59 -69.57
C SER A 3 -32.47 -28.18 -69.72
N ASN A 4 -31.71 -27.07 -69.77
CA ASN A 4 -30.49 -26.67 -70.48
C ASN A 4 -30.78 -26.03 -71.86
N GLN A 5 -30.13 -24.87 -72.11
CA GLN A 5 -29.96 -24.11 -73.37
C GLN A 5 -31.21 -23.29 -73.83
N SER A 6 -31.14 -22.09 -74.42
CA SER A 6 -30.10 -21.40 -75.20
C SER A 6 -30.42 -19.90 -75.34
N ASN A 7 -29.38 -19.08 -75.49
CA ASN A 7 -29.35 -17.64 -75.82
C ASN A 7 -29.87 -17.36 -77.26
N PRO A 8 -30.31 -16.13 -77.61
CA PRO A 8 -29.38 -15.28 -78.37
C PRO A 8 -29.50 -13.74 -78.20
N SER A 9 -28.31 -13.14 -78.12
CA SER A 9 -27.80 -11.88 -78.71
C SER A 9 -28.75 -10.86 -79.38
N ARG A 10 -28.70 -9.61 -78.90
CA ARG A 10 -28.67 -8.42 -79.77
C ARG A 10 -27.70 -7.34 -79.28
N ARG A 11 -27.06 -6.74 -80.28
CA ARG A 11 -25.86 -5.88 -80.33
C ARG A 11 -26.05 -4.44 -79.81
N THR A 12 -25.13 -4.06 -78.91
CA THR A 12 -24.26 -2.85 -78.90
C THR A 12 -24.81 -1.45 -79.20
N ARG A 13 -24.63 -0.49 -78.26
CA ARG A 13 -23.53 0.51 -78.22
C ARG A 13 -23.57 1.36 -76.93
N PRO A 14 -22.45 2.02 -76.55
CA PRO A 14 -22.06 2.24 -75.15
C PRO A 14 -22.31 3.68 -74.68
N PHE A 15 -22.53 3.85 -73.37
CA PHE A 15 -22.14 5.08 -72.68
C PHE A 15 -21.50 4.67 -71.36
N GLY A 16 -20.20 4.96 -71.25
CA GLY A 16 -19.42 4.68 -70.07
C GLY A 16 -19.75 5.67 -68.95
N ILE A 17 -19.96 5.14 -67.75
CA ILE A 17 -19.69 5.84 -66.50
C ILE A 17 -19.02 4.80 -65.59
N ALA A 18 -17.74 5.04 -65.32
CA ALA A 18 -16.95 4.28 -64.39
C ALA A 18 -17.45 4.56 -62.96
N LEU A 19 -18.07 3.58 -62.32
CA LEU A 19 -18.27 3.59 -60.87
C LEU A 19 -17.38 2.49 -60.28
N ARG A 20 -16.21 2.92 -59.81
CA ARG A 20 -15.30 2.07 -59.03
C ARG A 20 -16.05 1.58 -57.79
N SER A 21 -16.36 0.28 -57.78
CA SER A 21 -16.82 -0.43 -56.60
C SER A 21 -15.71 -0.41 -55.56
N ALA A 22 -15.90 0.34 -54.48
CA ALA A 22 -15.04 0.30 -53.32
C ALA A 22 -15.32 -1.00 -52.56
N LEU A 23 -14.39 -1.94 -52.68
CA LEU A 23 -14.30 -3.13 -51.84
C LEU A 23 -14.01 -2.65 -50.40
N MET A 24 -15.03 -2.56 -49.56
CA MET A 24 -14.83 -2.40 -48.12
C MET A 24 -14.22 -3.68 -47.57
N LEU A 25 -12.90 -3.71 -47.37
CA LEU A 25 -12.29 -4.66 -46.46
C LEU A 25 -12.74 -4.28 -45.04
N ALA A 26 -13.66 -5.06 -44.49
CA ALA A 26 -13.91 -5.11 -43.06
C ALA A 26 -12.64 -5.66 -42.39
N ALA A 27 -11.83 -4.77 -41.81
CA ALA A 27 -10.71 -5.17 -40.97
C ALA A 27 -11.28 -5.78 -39.68
N CYS A 28 -11.18 -7.11 -39.59
CA CYS A 28 -11.34 -7.86 -38.37
C CYS A 28 -10.31 -7.33 -37.35
N ALA A 29 -10.77 -6.68 -36.29
CA ALA A 29 -9.92 -6.13 -35.25
C ALA A 29 -9.28 -7.25 -34.42
N MET A 30 -8.18 -7.81 -34.91
CA MET A 30 -7.17 -8.40 -34.04
C MET A 30 -6.45 -7.25 -33.34
N GLY A 31 -6.51 -7.22 -32.00
CA GLY A 31 -6.01 -6.13 -31.18
C GLY A 31 -4.53 -5.82 -31.44
N VAL A 32 -4.27 -4.76 -32.20
CA VAL A 32 -2.92 -4.21 -32.36
C VAL A 32 -2.56 -3.51 -31.06
N ALA A 33 -1.58 -4.04 -30.33
CA ALA A 33 -1.07 -3.41 -29.12
C ALA A 33 -0.56 -1.99 -29.45
N ASN A 34 -0.90 -1.01 -28.62
CA ASN A 34 -0.42 0.37 -28.76
C ASN A 34 1.13 0.39 -28.69
N PRO A 35 1.86 0.82 -29.73
CA PRO A 35 3.33 0.80 -29.77
C PRO A 35 3.98 1.47 -28.55
N ALA A 36 3.43 2.60 -28.10
CA ALA A 36 3.93 3.31 -26.92
C ALA A 36 3.82 2.45 -25.63
N ALA A 37 2.78 1.63 -25.51
CA ALA A 37 2.62 0.75 -24.35
C ALA A 37 3.62 -0.42 -24.37
N ALA A 38 3.97 -0.92 -25.56
CA ALA A 38 5.00 -1.95 -25.71
C ALA A 38 6.39 -1.42 -25.34
N ASP A 39 6.75 -0.22 -25.81
CA ASP A 39 8.03 0.43 -25.49
C ASP A 39 8.16 0.74 -24.00
N GLN A 40 7.10 1.27 -23.37
CA GLN A 40 7.08 1.52 -21.93
C GLN A 40 7.22 0.23 -21.10
N ARG A 41 6.62 -0.86 -21.58
CA ARG A 41 6.78 -2.17 -20.94
C ARG A 41 8.21 -2.70 -21.09
N ALA A 42 8.82 -2.54 -22.27
CA ALA A 42 10.21 -2.91 -22.49
C ALA A 42 11.17 -2.10 -21.59
N GLN A 43 10.96 -0.79 -21.44
CA GLN A 43 11.72 0.06 -20.52
C GLN A 43 11.58 -0.42 -19.07
N TYR A 44 10.36 -0.76 -18.64
CA TYR A 44 10.14 -1.30 -17.31
C TYR A 44 10.91 -2.61 -17.11
N ASP A 45 10.83 -3.56 -18.05
CA ASP A 45 11.44 -4.89 -17.93
C ASP A 45 12.97 -4.89 -18.07
N ALA A 46 13.55 -3.93 -18.79
CA ALA A 46 14.98 -3.85 -19.06
C ALA A 46 15.84 -3.85 -17.78
N VAL A 47 16.99 -4.51 -17.83
CA VAL A 47 17.98 -4.54 -16.74
C VAL A 47 19.06 -3.49 -17.00
N GLN A 48 18.66 -2.22 -16.88
CA GLN A 48 19.51 -1.04 -17.11
C GLN A 48 19.19 0.08 -16.11
N PRO A 49 20.05 1.09 -15.96
CA PRO A 49 19.71 2.31 -15.24
C PRO A 49 18.44 2.96 -15.82
N LYS A 50 17.57 3.46 -14.94
CA LYS A 50 16.28 4.07 -15.28
C LYS A 50 16.02 5.29 -14.41
N SER A 51 15.20 6.18 -14.93
CA SER A 51 14.45 7.14 -14.14
C SER A 51 13.27 6.47 -13.42
N ILE A 52 12.72 7.14 -12.40
CA ILE A 52 11.50 6.66 -11.75
C ILE A 52 10.29 6.65 -12.71
N VAL A 53 10.33 7.47 -13.77
CA VAL A 53 9.28 7.56 -14.80
C VAL A 53 9.29 6.33 -15.70
N GLU A 54 10.46 5.85 -16.13
CA GLU A 54 10.60 4.62 -16.92
C GLU A 54 10.21 3.37 -16.14
N LEU A 55 10.20 3.42 -14.79
CA LEU A 55 9.67 2.36 -13.95
C LEU A 55 8.13 2.32 -13.93
N GLN A 56 7.44 3.25 -14.61
CA GLN A 56 5.99 3.26 -14.76
C GLN A 56 5.59 2.75 -16.16
N PRO A 57 5.22 1.47 -16.31
CA PRO A 57 4.99 0.85 -17.63
C PRO A 57 3.65 1.24 -18.28
N PHE A 58 2.80 1.99 -17.56
CA PHE A 58 1.45 2.37 -17.99
C PHE A 58 1.26 3.89 -18.02
N ARG A 59 2.35 4.66 -17.91
CA ARG A 59 2.28 6.12 -17.87
C ARG A 59 1.73 6.69 -19.18
N SER A 60 1.16 7.88 -19.11
CA SER A 60 0.78 8.65 -20.30
C SER A 60 1.35 10.05 -20.22
N GLU A 61 1.68 10.63 -21.37
CA GLU A 61 2.34 11.94 -21.45
C GLU A 61 1.60 12.83 -22.44
N ALA A 62 1.42 14.10 -22.08
CA ALA A 62 0.89 15.15 -22.95
C ALA A 62 1.81 16.37 -22.85
N SER A 63 2.05 17.06 -23.96
CA SER A 63 2.91 18.25 -24.00
C SER A 63 2.24 19.39 -24.77
N ALA A 64 2.48 20.62 -24.34
CA ALA A 64 2.04 21.85 -25.00
C ALA A 64 3.13 22.92 -24.87
N LYS A 65 3.23 23.84 -25.85
CA LYS A 65 4.11 25.00 -25.75
C LYS A 65 3.39 26.17 -25.07
N LEU A 66 4.12 26.97 -24.31
CA LEU A 66 3.59 28.22 -23.77
C LEU A 66 3.42 29.26 -24.90
N PRO A 67 2.31 30.01 -24.96
CA PRO A 67 2.14 31.11 -25.91
C PRO A 67 3.32 32.09 -25.83
N GLY A 68 3.89 32.42 -26.99
CA GLY A 68 5.01 33.36 -27.09
C GLY A 68 6.33 32.88 -26.46
N SER A 69 6.48 31.59 -26.18
CA SER A 69 7.72 31.02 -25.61
C SER A 69 8.02 29.62 -26.18
N ASP A 70 9.31 29.28 -26.28
CA ASP A 70 9.75 27.91 -26.58
C ASP A 70 9.65 26.96 -25.37
N THR A 71 9.18 27.46 -24.22
CA THR A 71 9.00 26.64 -23.03
C THR A 71 7.90 25.59 -23.26
N VAL A 72 8.28 24.32 -23.14
CA VAL A 72 7.34 23.19 -23.18
C VAL A 72 6.85 22.90 -21.77
N VAL A 73 5.54 22.71 -21.65
CA VAL A 73 4.89 22.13 -20.49
C VAL A 73 4.54 20.68 -20.83
N ARG A 74 4.95 19.74 -19.97
CA ARG A 74 4.62 18.31 -20.11
C ARG A 74 3.91 17.81 -18.87
N LEU A 75 2.76 17.19 -19.03
CA LEU A 75 2.05 16.47 -17.98
C LEU A 75 2.24 14.97 -18.18
N ILE A 76 2.81 14.31 -17.18
CA ILE A 76 3.02 12.86 -17.14
C ILE A 76 2.06 12.29 -16.10
N SER A 77 1.03 11.57 -16.53
CA SER A 77 0.23 10.74 -15.63
C SER A 77 0.99 9.46 -15.34
N LEU A 78 1.36 9.24 -14.07
CA LEU A 78 2.16 8.08 -13.69
C LEU A 78 1.37 6.79 -13.80
N ASN A 79 0.06 6.85 -13.54
CA ASN A 79 -0.88 5.76 -13.76
C ASN A 79 -2.27 6.31 -14.14
N PRO A 80 -2.64 6.33 -15.43
CA PRO A 80 -3.94 6.87 -15.87
C PRO A 80 -5.14 6.08 -15.34
N THR A 81 -4.96 4.78 -15.05
CA THR A 81 -6.03 3.96 -14.46
C THR A 81 -6.31 4.42 -13.04
N ILE A 82 -5.27 4.72 -12.24
CA ILE A 82 -5.45 5.19 -10.85
C ILE A 82 -5.76 6.69 -10.78
N ASN A 83 -5.18 7.50 -11.68
CA ASN A 83 -5.46 8.94 -11.84
C ASN A 83 -5.18 9.77 -10.56
N ALA A 84 -4.24 9.31 -9.73
CA ALA A 84 -3.90 9.96 -8.47
C ALA A 84 -2.68 10.89 -8.59
N TRP A 85 -1.58 10.45 -9.18
CA TRP A 85 -0.32 11.20 -9.19
C TRP A 85 0.19 11.52 -10.61
N PHE A 86 0.75 12.73 -10.73
CA PHE A 86 1.26 13.28 -11.96
C PHE A 86 2.60 13.97 -11.73
N LEU A 87 3.45 13.98 -12.75
CA LEU A 87 4.58 14.88 -12.83
C LEU A 87 4.25 15.97 -13.86
N LEU A 88 4.31 17.22 -13.42
CA LEU A 88 4.23 18.37 -14.31
C LEU A 88 5.63 18.93 -14.51
N GLN A 89 6.09 18.92 -15.76
CA GLN A 89 7.34 19.54 -16.16
C GLN A 89 7.05 20.90 -16.79
N VAL A 90 7.71 21.95 -16.32
CA VAL A 90 7.67 23.29 -16.92
C VAL A 90 9.11 23.69 -17.24
N GLY A 91 9.46 23.69 -18.54
CA GLY A 91 10.85 23.81 -18.96
C GLY A 91 11.69 22.66 -18.41
N LYS A 92 12.65 22.95 -17.52
CA LYS A 92 13.51 21.95 -16.87
C LYS A 92 13.05 21.53 -15.47
N GLN A 93 12.05 22.20 -14.91
CA GLN A 93 11.59 21.96 -13.53
C GLN A 93 10.48 20.92 -13.50
N TYR A 94 10.51 20.04 -12.49
CA TYR A 94 9.47 19.04 -12.25
C TYR A 94 8.72 19.32 -10.96
N TYR A 95 7.40 19.14 -11.01
CA TYR A 95 6.49 19.30 -9.88
C TYR A 95 5.67 18.02 -9.70
N HIS A 96 5.63 17.49 -8.49
CA HIS A 96 4.83 16.31 -8.16
C HIS A 96 3.42 16.73 -7.75
N LEU A 97 2.45 16.46 -8.61
CA LEU A 97 1.05 16.82 -8.38
C LEU A 97 0.24 15.61 -7.90
N GLU A 98 -0.65 15.86 -6.95
CA GLU A 98 -1.66 14.90 -6.50
C GLU A 98 -3.06 15.39 -6.82
N ASN A 99 -3.85 14.49 -7.41
CA ASN A 99 -5.29 14.61 -7.55
C ASN A 99 -5.96 14.02 -6.29
N PRO A 100 -6.53 14.84 -5.40
CA PRO A 100 -7.19 14.36 -4.18
C PRO A 100 -8.54 13.66 -4.43
N ASN A 101 -9.06 13.69 -5.66
CA ASN A 101 -10.33 13.07 -6.03
C ASN A 101 -10.22 12.24 -7.34
N PRO A 102 -9.40 11.18 -7.35
CA PRO A 102 -9.10 10.41 -8.56
C PRO A 102 -10.31 9.72 -9.21
N GLY A 103 -11.39 9.51 -8.45
CA GLY A 103 -12.65 8.97 -8.95
C GLY A 103 -13.64 10.01 -9.49
N GLY A 104 -13.56 11.26 -9.03
CA GLY A 104 -14.52 12.32 -9.37
C GLY A 104 -13.98 13.43 -10.28
N GLN A 105 -12.67 13.48 -10.53
CA GLN A 105 -12.08 14.38 -11.52
C GLN A 105 -10.93 13.72 -12.29
N LYS A 106 -10.77 14.07 -13.57
CA LYS A 106 -9.59 13.74 -14.38
C LYS A 106 -8.72 14.97 -14.57
N VAL A 107 -7.40 14.77 -14.61
CA VAL A 107 -6.42 15.82 -14.88
C VAL A 107 -5.82 15.57 -16.26
N SER A 108 -5.84 16.58 -17.12
CA SER A 108 -5.28 16.54 -18.48
C SER A 108 -4.66 17.87 -18.83
N LEU A 109 -3.79 17.90 -19.85
CA LEU A 109 -3.24 19.14 -20.39
C LEU A 109 -4.14 19.60 -21.55
N GLY A 110 -4.66 20.83 -21.47
CA GLY A 110 -5.54 21.44 -22.46
C GLY A 110 -4.80 22.01 -23.68
N ALA A 111 -5.56 22.54 -24.65
CA ALA A 111 -5.05 23.05 -25.92
C ALA A 111 -4.34 24.42 -25.82
N GLY A 112 -4.84 25.34 -24.99
CA GLY A 112 -4.02 26.43 -24.43
C GLY A 112 -3.36 25.89 -23.16
N PRO A 113 -2.11 26.25 -22.80
CA PRO A 113 -1.37 25.53 -21.76
C PRO A 113 -2.00 25.79 -20.40
N SER A 114 -2.98 24.97 -20.07
CA SER A 114 -3.64 24.90 -18.79
C SER A 114 -3.92 23.44 -18.49
N LEU A 115 -3.96 23.10 -17.21
CA LEU A 115 -4.53 21.86 -16.76
C LEU A 115 -6.05 21.94 -16.85
N THR A 116 -6.65 20.99 -17.53
CA THR A 116 -8.10 20.77 -17.56
C THR A 116 -8.47 19.73 -16.51
N LEU A 117 -9.29 20.15 -15.55
CA LEU A 117 -9.84 19.34 -14.47
C LEU A 117 -11.29 18.99 -14.80
N SER A 118 -11.49 17.91 -15.54
CA SER A 118 -12.84 17.47 -15.94
C SER A 118 -13.52 16.67 -14.82
N GLY A 119 -14.78 16.99 -14.52
CA GLY A 119 -15.54 16.42 -13.39
C GLY A 119 -16.68 17.36 -12.96
N SER A 120 -17.30 17.12 -11.81
CA SER A 120 -18.33 18.01 -11.25
C SER A 120 -17.74 19.41 -10.99
N GLY A 121 -18.27 20.44 -11.66
CA GLY A 121 -17.75 21.80 -11.60
C GLY A 121 -16.40 21.96 -12.33
N GLY A 122 -16.27 21.38 -13.53
CA GLY A 122 -15.04 21.39 -14.33
C GLY A 122 -14.31 22.74 -14.33
N ALA A 123 -12.98 22.72 -14.27
CA ALA A 123 -12.17 23.92 -14.21
C ALA A 123 -10.93 23.80 -15.08
N SER A 124 -10.38 24.96 -15.45
CA SER A 124 -9.08 25.10 -16.12
C SER A 124 -8.17 25.93 -15.22
N CYS A 125 -6.92 25.51 -15.05
CA CYS A 125 -5.93 26.28 -14.29
C CYS A 125 -4.56 26.23 -14.97
N ALA A 126 -3.83 27.33 -14.97
CA ALA A 126 -2.44 27.39 -15.41
C ALA A 126 -1.55 27.74 -14.20
N PRO A 127 -1.20 26.77 -13.34
CA PRO A 127 -0.49 27.07 -12.09
C PRO A 127 0.96 27.55 -12.31
N TRP A 128 1.44 27.55 -13.55
CA TRP A 128 2.71 28.15 -14.01
C TRP A 128 2.56 29.58 -14.56
N GLY A 129 1.37 30.19 -14.46
CA GLY A 129 1.12 31.55 -14.93
C GLY A 129 1.89 32.62 -14.14
N ASN A 130 1.53 33.89 -14.34
CA ASN A 130 2.09 35.01 -13.60
C ASN A 130 0.99 35.70 -12.77
N PRO A 131 1.06 35.67 -11.42
CA PRO A 131 2.10 35.04 -10.60
C PRO A 131 2.02 33.50 -10.61
N SER A 132 3.17 32.84 -10.42
CA SER A 132 3.27 31.37 -10.47
C SER A 132 2.83 30.73 -9.16
N GLU A 133 1.66 30.09 -9.18
CA GLU A 133 1.13 29.30 -8.07
C GLU A 133 2.06 28.13 -7.72
N LEU A 134 2.68 27.49 -8.72
CA LEU A 134 3.68 26.43 -8.50
C LEU A 134 4.90 26.92 -7.73
N ALA A 135 5.42 28.10 -8.07
CA ALA A 135 6.58 28.68 -7.39
C ALA A 135 6.24 29.03 -5.93
N GLN A 136 5.07 29.65 -5.70
CA GLN A 136 4.59 29.96 -4.36
C GLN A 136 4.35 28.69 -3.52
N ALA A 137 3.69 27.69 -4.10
CA ALA A 137 3.41 26.42 -3.46
C ALA A 137 4.69 25.66 -3.11
N ALA A 138 5.71 25.68 -3.99
CA ALA A 138 7.01 25.07 -3.75
C ALA A 138 7.77 25.80 -2.62
N ALA A 139 7.70 27.13 -2.58
CA ALA A 139 8.33 27.95 -1.55
C ALA A 139 7.65 27.84 -0.16
N SER A 140 6.39 27.39 -0.10
CA SER A 140 5.60 27.34 1.14
C SER A 140 6.15 26.40 2.22
N ARG A 141 7.07 25.50 1.87
CA ARG A 141 7.60 24.43 2.75
C ARG A 141 6.52 23.57 3.42
N ARG A 142 5.32 23.49 2.83
CA ARG A 142 4.26 22.57 3.26
C ARG A 142 4.40 21.24 2.53
N PRO A 143 4.28 20.07 3.20
CA PRO A 143 4.32 18.77 2.52
C PRO A 143 3.28 18.67 1.41
N PHE A 144 2.10 19.25 1.64
CA PHE A 144 1.03 19.43 0.65
C PHE A 144 0.68 20.91 0.57
N ALA A 145 0.88 21.50 -0.61
CA ALA A 145 0.45 22.87 -0.90
C ALA A 145 -0.71 22.83 -1.90
N THR A 146 -1.79 23.55 -1.63
CA THR A 146 -2.93 23.65 -2.54
C THR A 146 -2.56 24.41 -3.79
N ILE A 147 -2.97 23.89 -4.94
CA ILE A 147 -2.92 24.61 -6.21
C ILE A 147 -4.27 24.50 -6.94
N CYS A 148 -4.48 25.29 -8.00
CA CYS A 148 -5.70 25.28 -8.81
C CYS A 148 -6.97 25.46 -7.98
N GLY A 149 -6.97 26.44 -7.07
CA GLY A 149 -8.11 26.71 -6.19
C GLY A 149 -8.40 25.57 -5.20
N GLY A 150 -7.36 24.84 -4.78
CA GLY A 150 -7.47 23.71 -3.84
C GLY A 150 -7.93 22.39 -4.46
N ARG A 151 -8.06 22.33 -5.79
CA ARG A 151 -8.48 21.11 -6.49
C ARG A 151 -7.37 20.10 -6.71
N LEU A 152 -6.11 20.54 -6.64
CA LEU A 152 -4.92 19.69 -6.69
C LEU A 152 -3.98 20.06 -5.53
N TYR A 153 -3.08 19.14 -5.21
CA TYR A 153 -1.96 19.42 -4.31
C TYR A 153 -0.64 19.35 -5.06
N LEU A 154 0.25 20.30 -4.80
CA LEU A 154 1.69 20.14 -5.01
C LEU A 154 2.27 19.40 -3.78
N ARG A 155 3.01 18.32 -4.04
CA ARG A 155 3.73 17.56 -3.01
C ARG A 155 5.18 18.03 -2.93
N ASN A 156 5.57 18.59 -1.78
CA ASN A 156 6.92 19.09 -1.56
C ASN A 156 7.74 18.12 -0.71
N ARG A 157 8.98 17.84 -1.11
CA ARG A 157 9.92 17.02 -0.33
C ARG A 157 10.51 17.84 0.83
N VAL A 158 9.72 18.02 1.87
CA VAL A 158 10.08 18.80 3.07
C VAL A 158 9.72 18.03 4.33
N ALA A 159 10.44 18.28 5.43
CA ALA A 159 9.98 17.90 6.75
C ALA A 159 8.92 18.93 7.20
N GLY A 160 7.79 18.47 7.72
CA GLY A 160 6.76 19.39 8.20
C GLY A 160 5.68 18.71 9.03
N SER A 161 4.95 19.51 9.81
CA SER A 161 3.74 19.14 10.51
C SER A 161 2.55 19.97 10.03
N THR A 162 1.36 19.38 10.06
CA THR A 162 0.13 20.02 9.55
C THR A 162 -1.02 20.00 10.56
N LEU A 163 -0.95 19.18 11.62
CA LEU A 163 -2.04 18.98 12.57
C LEU A 163 -1.49 18.65 13.98
N SER A 164 -2.23 19.04 15.02
CA SER A 164 -2.01 18.63 16.43
C SER A 164 -3.33 18.15 17.03
N MET A 165 -3.29 17.15 17.91
CA MET A 165 -4.45 16.49 18.51
C MET A 165 -4.18 16.10 19.97
N PRO A 166 -5.18 16.07 20.86
CA PRO A 166 -5.03 15.53 22.20
C PRO A 166 -4.82 14.00 22.19
N ARG A 167 -4.23 13.47 23.27
CA ARG A 167 -4.14 12.02 23.54
C ARG A 167 -5.23 11.60 24.52
N GLY A 168 -5.67 10.36 24.44
CA GLY A 168 -6.56 9.76 25.44
C GLY A 168 -7.68 8.93 24.82
N ALA A 169 -8.36 8.16 25.66
CA ALA A 169 -9.57 7.45 25.24
C ALA A 169 -10.80 8.25 25.66
N PRO A 170 -11.78 8.47 24.76
CA PRO A 170 -13.01 9.15 25.15
C PRO A 170 -13.85 8.30 26.11
N ALA A 171 -14.57 8.97 27.01
CA ALA A 171 -15.60 8.33 27.83
C ALA A 171 -16.83 7.98 26.97
N GLY A 172 -17.34 6.75 27.11
CA GLY A 172 -18.55 6.28 26.43
C GLY A 172 -18.26 5.38 25.23
N GLY A 173 -18.76 4.15 25.29
CA GLY A 173 -18.59 3.14 24.25
C GLY A 173 -19.95 2.68 23.72
N GLY A 174 -20.15 2.78 22.41
CA GLY A 174 -21.22 2.07 21.73
C GLY A 174 -20.84 0.59 21.59
N GLN A 175 -21.74 -0.32 21.96
CA GLN A 175 -21.53 -1.74 21.73
C GLN A 175 -21.49 -2.03 20.21
N SER A 176 -20.46 -2.72 19.73
CA SER A 176 -20.42 -3.27 18.38
C SER A 176 -20.51 -4.78 18.45
N ALA A 177 -21.63 -5.36 18.04
CA ALA A 177 -21.75 -6.80 17.83
C ALA A 177 -21.02 -7.24 16.54
N GLY A 178 -20.63 -8.52 16.46
CA GLY A 178 -20.19 -9.15 15.20
C GLY A 178 -18.70 -9.01 14.84
N GLY A 179 -17.81 -9.06 15.84
CA GLY A 179 -16.36 -9.09 15.63
C GLY A 179 -15.83 -10.41 15.03
N PRO A 180 -14.50 -10.51 14.84
CA PRO A 180 -13.86 -11.72 14.32
C PRO A 180 -14.06 -12.95 15.24
N PRO A 181 -13.75 -14.18 14.80
CA PRO A 181 -13.72 -15.35 15.68
C PRO A 181 -12.71 -15.17 16.81
N SER A 182 -13.10 -15.50 18.04
CA SER A 182 -12.17 -15.65 19.15
C SER A 182 -11.09 -16.69 18.83
N ALA A 183 -9.94 -16.56 19.48
CA ALA A 183 -8.87 -17.53 19.35
C ALA A 183 -9.30 -18.92 19.85
N ALA A 184 -8.79 -19.97 19.20
CA ALA A 184 -8.93 -21.34 19.65
C ALA A 184 -8.04 -21.60 20.87
N LEU A 185 -8.66 -21.78 22.04
CA LEU A 185 -7.98 -21.99 23.32
C LEU A 185 -8.11 -23.44 23.81
N ALA A 186 -7.21 -23.84 24.72
CA ALA A 186 -7.21 -25.17 25.34
C ALA A 186 -8.37 -25.38 26.33
N GLY A 187 -8.97 -24.29 26.83
CA GLY A 187 -10.05 -24.32 27.81
C GLY A 187 -10.92 -23.06 27.75
N ALA A 188 -11.76 -22.86 28.77
CA ALA A 188 -12.62 -21.69 28.85
C ALA A 188 -11.78 -20.39 28.86
N PRO A 189 -12.19 -19.35 28.12
CA PRO A 189 -11.50 -18.06 28.14
C PRO A 189 -11.49 -17.47 29.56
N SER A 190 -10.30 -17.09 30.03
CA SER A 190 -10.11 -16.46 31.34
C SER A 190 -9.77 -14.97 31.19
N ALA A 191 -9.96 -14.21 32.26
CA ALA A 191 -9.52 -12.82 32.30
C ALA A 191 -7.97 -12.75 32.31
N ILE A 192 -7.42 -11.79 31.57
CA ILE A 192 -6.00 -11.47 31.53
C ILE A 192 -5.80 -9.99 31.83
N ARG A 193 -4.75 -9.66 32.59
CA ARG A 193 -4.25 -8.29 32.70
C ARG A 193 -3.47 -7.93 31.45
N ALA A 194 -3.91 -6.90 30.74
CA ALA A 194 -3.36 -6.47 29.47
C ALA A 194 -2.90 -5.01 29.56
N ASN A 195 -1.68 -4.73 29.11
CA ASN A 195 -1.18 -3.35 28.98
C ASN A 195 -1.68 -2.70 27.67
N MET A 196 -2.98 -2.87 27.40
CA MET A 196 -3.66 -2.32 26.23
C MET A 196 -3.88 -0.82 26.44
N GLY A 197 -3.40 -0.01 25.50
CA GLY A 197 -3.55 1.46 25.54
C GLY A 197 -4.83 1.98 24.89
N LEU A 198 -5.71 1.08 24.42
CA LEU A 198 -6.96 1.41 23.74
C LEU A 198 -8.15 1.41 24.72
N GLY A 199 -9.09 2.33 24.51
CA GLY A 199 -10.38 2.33 25.18
C GLY A 199 -11.26 1.18 24.65
N LEU A 200 -11.66 0.27 25.53
CA LEU A 200 -12.47 -0.90 25.16
C LEU A 200 -13.88 -0.81 25.78
N SER A 201 -14.87 -1.31 25.04
CA SER A 201 -16.25 -1.42 25.51
C SER A 201 -16.51 -2.81 26.10
N GLY A 202 -17.29 -2.88 27.18
CA GLY A 202 -17.72 -4.16 27.78
C GLY A 202 -16.67 -4.87 28.64
N THR A 203 -15.55 -4.20 28.98
CA THR A 203 -14.54 -4.72 29.90
C THR A 203 -13.92 -3.60 30.74
N PRO A 204 -13.57 -3.84 32.02
CA PRO A 204 -12.83 -2.87 32.82
C PRO A 204 -11.46 -2.54 32.21
N GLN A 205 -10.97 -1.32 32.46
CA GLN A 205 -9.65 -0.90 31.99
C GLN A 205 -8.54 -1.86 32.47
N GLY A 206 -7.64 -2.24 31.56
CA GLY A 206 -6.54 -3.15 31.86
C GLY A 206 -6.94 -4.62 32.02
N GLN A 207 -8.22 -4.96 31.89
CA GLN A 207 -8.72 -6.33 31.86
C GLN A 207 -9.26 -6.67 30.48
N MET A 208 -8.97 -7.87 30.01
CA MET A 208 -9.54 -8.43 28.79
C MET A 208 -9.84 -9.91 29.00
N THR A 209 -10.80 -10.46 28.28
CA THR A 209 -10.95 -11.91 28.16
C THR A 209 -9.95 -12.44 27.14
N MET A 210 -9.11 -13.40 27.54
CA MET A 210 -8.03 -13.94 26.72
C MET A 210 -8.58 -14.52 25.41
N GLY A 211 -7.98 -14.15 24.28
CA GLY A 211 -8.36 -14.63 22.95
C GLY A 211 -9.69 -14.07 22.41
N ALA A 212 -10.45 -13.33 23.19
CA ALA A 212 -11.72 -12.73 22.76
C ALA A 212 -11.52 -11.34 22.17
N TRP A 213 -12.38 -10.98 21.21
CA TRP A 213 -12.39 -9.66 20.59
C TRP A 213 -13.30 -8.70 21.34
N HIS A 214 -12.71 -7.61 21.84
CA HIS A 214 -13.40 -6.53 22.53
C HIS A 214 -13.56 -5.33 21.58
N PRO A 215 -14.76 -4.74 21.45
CA PRO A 215 -14.94 -3.54 20.63
C PRO A 215 -14.09 -2.37 21.14
N VAL A 216 -13.46 -1.63 20.23
CA VAL A 216 -12.80 -0.37 20.56
C VAL A 216 -13.86 0.72 20.68
N SER A 217 -13.86 1.42 21.80
CA SER A 217 -14.80 2.51 22.10
C SER A 217 -14.67 3.62 21.05
N GLY A 218 -15.81 4.09 20.53
CA GLY A 218 -15.86 5.17 19.53
C GLY A 218 -15.47 4.77 18.09
N LEU A 219 -15.13 3.51 17.82
CA LEU A 219 -14.80 3.02 16.46
C LEU A 219 -15.55 1.73 16.09
N ALA A 220 -16.72 1.90 15.48
CA ALA A 220 -17.55 0.77 15.04
C ALA A 220 -16.83 -0.13 14.02
N GLY A 221 -16.76 -1.44 14.31
CA GLY A 221 -16.06 -2.40 13.46
C GLY A 221 -14.54 -2.46 13.65
N VAL A 222 -14.02 -1.82 14.72
CA VAL A 222 -12.64 -2.00 15.19
C VAL A 222 -12.68 -2.77 16.51
N PHE A 223 -11.84 -3.80 16.60
CA PHE A 223 -11.81 -4.71 17.74
C PHE A 223 -10.38 -4.91 18.21
N ALA A 224 -10.19 -5.11 19.51
CA ALA A 224 -8.90 -5.45 20.11
C ALA A 224 -8.96 -6.82 20.78
N SER A 225 -7.84 -7.54 20.79
CA SER A 225 -7.70 -8.81 21.49
C SER A 225 -6.33 -8.92 22.16
N ALA A 226 -6.24 -9.75 23.20
CA ALA A 226 -4.99 -10.10 23.86
C ALA A 226 -4.93 -11.60 24.15
N ILE A 227 -3.77 -12.23 23.96
CA ILE A 227 -3.58 -13.66 24.19
C ILE A 227 -2.17 -13.97 24.68
N GLN A 228 -2.02 -14.94 25.57
CA GLN A 228 -0.75 -15.60 25.82
C GLN A 228 -0.69 -16.90 25.02
N PRO A 229 0.34 -17.14 24.18
CA PRO A 229 0.35 -18.30 23.29
C PRO A 229 0.27 -19.66 24.00
N ARG A 230 0.67 -19.76 25.28
CA ARG A 230 0.45 -20.97 26.11
C ARG A 230 -1.01 -21.41 26.25
N ALA A 231 -1.96 -20.50 26.07
CA ALA A 231 -3.39 -20.80 26.19
C ALA A 231 -4.00 -21.34 24.88
N ILE A 232 -3.26 -21.28 23.77
CA ILE A 232 -3.71 -21.78 22.47
C ILE A 232 -3.99 -23.28 22.58
N SER A 233 -5.09 -23.72 21.95
CA SER A 233 -5.47 -25.14 21.93
C SER A 233 -4.33 -26.05 21.45
N PRO A 234 -4.12 -27.22 22.08
CA PRO A 234 -3.16 -28.21 21.60
C PRO A 234 -3.39 -28.59 20.13
N SER A 235 -4.65 -28.65 19.70
CA SER A 235 -5.03 -28.93 18.30
C SER A 235 -4.47 -27.92 17.29
N VAL A 236 -4.21 -26.68 17.72
CA VAL A 236 -3.57 -25.64 16.89
C VAL A 236 -2.05 -25.70 17.04
N LEU A 237 -1.54 -25.83 18.27
CA LEU A 237 -0.09 -25.88 18.52
C LEU A 237 0.58 -27.09 17.85
N GLN A 238 -0.11 -28.23 17.84
CA GLN A 238 0.30 -29.50 17.23
C GLN A 238 -0.39 -29.72 15.87
N GLY A 239 -1.16 -28.75 15.41
CA GLY A 239 -1.90 -28.81 14.15
C GLY A 239 -1.00 -28.76 12.91
N PRO A 240 -1.61 -28.79 11.71
CA PRO A 240 -0.88 -28.90 10.45
C PRO A 240 0.12 -27.76 10.23
N GLY A 241 1.15 -28.08 9.43
CA GLY A 241 2.30 -27.25 9.13
C GLY A 241 3.40 -27.28 10.21
N THR A 242 4.62 -26.97 9.80
CA THR A 242 5.82 -27.13 10.63
C THR A 242 6.19 -25.81 11.31
N VAL A 243 6.46 -25.88 12.62
CA VAL A 243 7.01 -24.79 13.43
C VAL A 243 8.17 -25.31 14.27
N ASN A 244 9.06 -24.44 14.72
CA ASN A 244 10.08 -24.80 15.69
C ASN A 244 9.45 -24.99 17.08
N ALA A 245 10.14 -25.71 17.97
CA ALA A 245 9.72 -25.82 19.36
C ALA A 245 9.56 -24.43 19.99
N LEU A 246 8.47 -24.24 20.72
CA LEU A 246 8.16 -22.96 21.37
C LEU A 246 8.64 -22.99 22.81
N ASP A 247 9.35 -21.95 23.23
CA ASP A 247 9.86 -21.86 24.59
C ASP A 247 8.90 -21.13 25.55
N GLY A 248 9.16 -21.25 26.85
CA GLY A 248 8.34 -20.65 27.89
C GLY A 248 8.25 -19.11 27.84
N SER A 249 9.23 -18.42 27.25
CA SER A 249 9.25 -16.95 27.15
C SER A 249 8.32 -16.44 26.06
N GLU A 250 8.32 -17.06 24.88
CA GLU A 250 7.38 -16.67 23.83
C GLU A 250 5.96 -17.19 24.13
N LEU A 251 5.84 -18.33 24.81
CA LEU A 251 4.55 -18.86 25.27
C LEU A 251 3.91 -18.03 26.40
N SER A 252 4.69 -17.30 27.21
CA SER A 252 4.16 -16.42 28.26
C SER A 252 3.91 -14.98 27.79
N SER A 253 4.46 -14.59 26.65
CA SER A 253 4.39 -13.20 26.17
C SER A 253 2.96 -12.84 25.76
N THR A 254 2.38 -11.81 26.38
CA THR A 254 1.06 -11.31 25.97
C THR A 254 1.16 -10.65 24.59
N VAL A 255 0.52 -11.25 23.60
CA VAL A 255 0.34 -10.73 22.25
C VAL A 255 -0.90 -9.85 22.21
N TYR A 256 -0.81 -8.71 21.52
CA TYR A 256 -1.91 -7.76 21.36
C TYR A 256 -2.29 -7.66 19.89
N LEU A 257 -3.59 -7.62 19.58
CA LEU A 257 -4.10 -7.55 18.22
C LEU A 257 -5.17 -6.47 18.10
N VAL A 258 -5.24 -5.84 16.93
CA VAL A 258 -6.32 -4.95 16.52
C VAL A 258 -6.84 -5.40 15.15
N ALA A 259 -8.15 -5.60 15.03
CA ALA A 259 -8.81 -6.01 13.81
C ALA A 259 -9.74 -4.92 13.26
N PHE A 260 -9.73 -4.76 11.94
CA PHE A 260 -10.56 -3.81 11.20
C PHE A 260 -11.53 -4.58 10.30
N ASP A 261 -12.84 -4.31 10.42
CA ASP A 261 -13.87 -4.86 9.54
C ASP A 261 -13.75 -4.25 8.13
N LEU A 262 -13.31 -5.07 7.16
CA LEU A 262 -13.09 -4.63 5.78
C LEU A 262 -14.38 -4.42 4.99
N SER A 263 -15.57 -4.68 5.57
CA SER A 263 -16.83 -4.19 5.01
C SER A 263 -16.99 -2.68 5.23
N ARG A 264 -16.46 -2.15 6.34
CA ARG A 264 -16.55 -0.73 6.75
C ARG A 264 -15.32 0.09 6.38
N TYR A 265 -14.17 -0.57 6.33
CA TYR A 265 -12.88 0.08 6.17
C TYR A 265 -12.17 -0.31 4.87
N ASP A 266 -11.45 0.65 4.32
CA ASP A 266 -10.46 0.47 3.26
C ASP A 266 -9.05 0.73 3.83
N LEU A 267 -8.01 0.35 3.09
CA LEU A 267 -6.62 0.54 3.47
C LEU A 267 -5.90 1.38 2.43
N GLY A 268 -4.92 2.18 2.83
CA GLY A 268 -3.93 2.74 1.95
C GLY A 268 -2.52 2.54 2.50
N PHE A 269 -1.53 2.92 1.70
CA PHE A 269 -0.11 2.80 2.00
C PHE A 269 0.57 4.09 1.58
N ALA A 270 1.55 4.56 2.35
CA ALA A 270 2.41 5.67 1.97
C ALA A 270 3.89 5.31 2.16
N VAL A 271 4.70 5.61 1.16
CA VAL A 271 6.15 5.45 1.18
C VAL A 271 6.77 6.55 2.03
N GLY A 272 7.69 6.17 2.92
CA GLY A 272 8.43 7.12 3.75
C GLY A 272 9.30 8.07 2.94
N THR A 273 9.65 9.22 3.54
CA THR A 273 10.57 10.19 2.91
C THR A 273 11.98 9.62 2.68
N GLN A 274 12.33 8.53 3.38
CA GLN A 274 13.64 7.88 3.31
C GLN A 274 13.54 6.37 3.15
N ASP A 275 12.70 5.70 3.94
CA ASP A 275 12.62 4.24 4.03
C ASP A 275 11.23 3.70 3.63
N PRO A 276 11.17 2.58 2.89
CA PRO A 276 12.30 1.91 2.25
C PRO A 276 12.87 2.74 1.08
N ASN A 277 14.19 2.94 1.06
CA ASN A 277 14.86 3.60 -0.08
C ASN A 277 14.90 2.68 -1.32
N LEU A 278 15.43 3.18 -2.45
CA LEU A 278 15.45 2.44 -3.72
C LEU A 278 16.82 1.79 -4.03
N GLN A 279 17.80 1.95 -3.15
CA GLN A 279 19.15 1.43 -3.38
C GLN A 279 19.23 -0.09 -3.17
N TRP A 280 20.36 -0.68 -3.54
CA TRP A 280 20.66 -2.07 -3.20
C TRP A 280 20.70 -2.28 -1.68
N SER A 281 19.89 -3.22 -1.19
CA SER A 281 20.20 -3.88 0.09
C SER A 281 21.61 -4.49 0.03
N PRO A 282 22.41 -4.42 1.12
CA PRO A 282 23.69 -5.10 1.19
C PRO A 282 23.55 -6.62 1.40
N ARG A 283 22.33 -7.15 1.63
CA ARG A 283 22.10 -8.56 1.98
C ARG A 283 22.38 -9.55 0.84
N PRO A 284 21.86 -9.37 -0.39
CA PRO A 284 22.07 -10.33 -1.46
C PRO A 284 23.55 -10.43 -1.86
N PRO A 285 24.01 -11.59 -2.35
CA PRO A 285 25.37 -11.74 -2.88
C PRO A 285 25.71 -10.69 -3.95
N GLY A 286 26.99 -10.34 -4.10
CA GLY A 286 27.42 -9.40 -5.14
C GLY A 286 27.12 -9.91 -6.56
N SER A 287 27.20 -11.23 -6.77
CA SER A 287 27.01 -11.89 -8.07
C SER A 287 25.61 -11.73 -8.67
N VAL A 288 24.58 -11.43 -7.87
CA VAL A 288 23.21 -11.24 -8.37
C VAL A 288 22.89 -9.77 -8.67
N ARG A 289 23.80 -8.86 -8.34
CA ARG A 289 23.63 -7.43 -8.59
C ARG A 289 24.21 -7.10 -9.96
N ALA A 290 23.34 -6.79 -10.91
CA ALA A 290 23.79 -6.41 -12.24
C ALA A 290 24.71 -5.17 -12.17
N ALA A 291 25.86 -5.26 -12.83
CA ALA A 291 26.89 -4.22 -12.80
C ALA A 291 26.33 -2.88 -13.33
N GLY A 292 26.74 -1.78 -12.70
CA GLY A 292 26.33 -0.43 -13.10
C GLY A 292 24.89 -0.04 -12.74
N LEU A 293 24.07 -0.94 -12.18
CA LEU A 293 22.72 -0.57 -11.74
C LEU A 293 22.75 0.23 -10.43
N PRO A 294 22.09 1.38 -10.35
CA PRO A 294 22.08 2.21 -9.14
C PRO A 294 21.20 1.59 -8.01
N GLY A 295 20.31 0.66 -8.34
CA GLY A 295 19.45 -0.09 -7.43
C GLY A 295 18.88 -1.34 -8.11
N PRO A 296 18.15 -2.22 -7.39
CA PRO A 296 17.64 -3.49 -7.92
C PRO A 296 16.72 -3.35 -9.13
N ASP A 297 16.00 -2.24 -9.22
CA ASP A 297 15.07 -1.96 -10.32
C ASP A 297 15.67 -1.01 -11.38
N GLY A 298 16.95 -0.67 -11.25
CA GLY A 298 17.65 0.31 -12.08
C GLY A 298 17.47 1.77 -11.62
N VAL A 299 16.83 2.00 -10.48
CA VAL A 299 16.57 3.33 -9.91
C VAL A 299 17.11 3.38 -8.47
N SER A 300 17.76 4.47 -8.06
CA SER A 300 18.22 4.67 -6.66
C SER A 300 17.55 5.85 -5.94
N THR A 301 16.77 6.65 -6.66
CA THR A 301 16.13 7.86 -6.15
C THR A 301 14.67 7.92 -6.59
N PRO A 302 13.74 8.32 -5.70
CA PRO A 302 12.36 8.55 -6.10
C PRO A 302 12.19 9.83 -6.92
N ALA A 303 13.22 10.68 -7.01
CA ALA A 303 13.12 11.97 -7.69
C ALA A 303 12.68 11.80 -9.16
N PRO A 304 11.79 12.68 -9.66
CA PRO A 304 11.28 13.90 -9.00
C PRO A 304 10.05 13.69 -8.10
N LEU A 305 9.67 12.46 -7.76
CA LEU A 305 8.57 12.19 -6.82
C LEU A 305 8.95 12.59 -5.39
N ALA A 306 7.94 13.01 -4.65
CA ALA A 306 8.00 13.38 -3.23
C ALA A 306 7.16 12.39 -2.38
N PRO A 307 7.72 11.22 -2.00
CA PRO A 307 7.14 10.38 -0.97
C PRO A 307 7.24 11.09 0.39
N LEU A 308 6.20 10.98 1.22
CA LEU A 308 6.04 11.81 2.42
C LEU A 308 5.92 11.01 3.73
N GLY A 309 5.66 9.70 3.65
CA GLY A 309 5.36 8.88 4.83
C GLY A 309 4.18 9.45 5.61
N MET A 310 3.17 9.97 4.91
CA MET A 310 2.10 10.75 5.53
C MET A 310 0.78 10.59 4.78
N VAL A 311 -0.32 10.59 5.53
CA VAL A 311 -1.68 10.61 4.96
C VAL A 311 -1.94 11.96 4.30
N SER A 312 -2.53 11.93 3.09
CA SER A 312 -2.90 13.15 2.38
C SER A 312 -4.02 13.92 3.11
N PRO A 313 -4.01 15.26 3.16
CA PRO A 313 -4.98 16.04 3.95
C PRO A 313 -6.45 15.75 3.63
N ASN A 314 -6.80 15.48 2.38
CA ASN A 314 -8.16 15.11 1.96
C ASN A 314 -8.64 13.76 2.53
N LEU A 315 -7.73 12.92 3.01
CA LEU A 315 -8.02 11.61 3.61
C LEU A 315 -7.95 11.63 5.14
N ALA A 316 -7.34 12.67 5.73
CA ALA A 316 -7.10 12.76 7.17
C ALA A 316 -8.39 12.60 7.99
N GLY A 317 -9.47 13.32 7.63
CA GLY A 317 -10.75 13.25 8.34
C GLY A 317 -11.47 11.89 8.26
N ARG A 318 -11.09 11.01 7.31
CA ARG A 318 -11.61 9.64 7.18
C ARG A 318 -10.68 8.57 7.76
N THR A 319 -9.47 8.96 8.15
CA THR A 319 -8.47 8.05 8.66
C THR A 319 -8.78 7.72 10.11
N VAL A 320 -8.92 6.42 10.42
CA VAL A 320 -9.21 5.93 11.77
C VAL A 320 -8.03 5.23 12.42
N ALA A 321 -7.01 4.86 11.63
CA ALA A 321 -5.79 4.28 12.16
C ALA A 321 -4.62 4.50 11.21
N THR A 322 -3.41 4.50 11.77
CA THR A 322 -2.15 4.29 11.05
C THR A 322 -1.35 3.20 11.74
N PHE A 323 -0.59 2.43 10.98
CA PHE A 323 0.38 1.50 11.53
C PHE A 323 1.61 1.36 10.64
N ALA A 324 2.75 1.04 11.26
CA ALA A 324 4.02 0.92 10.56
C ALA A 324 3.97 -0.12 9.44
N GLY A 325 4.63 0.18 8.33
CA GLY A 325 4.67 -0.65 7.13
C GLY A 325 5.56 -1.88 7.30
N GLY A 326 6.59 -1.99 6.45
CA GLY A 326 7.49 -3.14 6.44
C GLY A 326 8.94 -2.77 6.73
N PHE A 327 9.85 -3.71 6.43
CA PHE A 327 11.28 -3.49 6.61
C PHE A 327 11.84 -2.35 5.77
N LYS A 328 12.86 -1.65 6.30
CA LYS A 328 13.72 -0.76 5.51
C LYS A 328 14.38 -1.51 4.36
N ARG A 329 14.82 -0.79 3.32
CA ARG A 329 15.50 -1.41 2.17
C ARG A 329 16.71 -2.26 2.55
N ARG A 330 17.50 -1.83 3.54
CA ARG A 330 18.67 -2.60 4.01
C ARG A 330 18.31 -4.03 4.42
N GLN A 331 17.16 -4.24 5.05
CA GLN A 331 16.67 -5.55 5.47
C GLN A 331 15.65 -6.16 4.48
N GLY A 332 15.09 -5.35 3.59
CA GLY A 332 14.08 -5.74 2.61
C GLY A 332 14.62 -6.48 1.37
N ALA A 333 15.55 -7.41 1.56
CA ALA A 333 16.05 -8.34 0.55
C ALA A 333 16.69 -9.56 1.22
N PHE A 334 16.78 -10.67 0.51
CA PHE A 334 17.23 -11.94 1.08
C PHE A 334 18.76 -12.00 1.16
N LYS A 335 19.26 -12.39 2.33
CA LYS A 335 20.69 -12.72 2.52
C LYS A 335 20.99 -14.17 2.13
N TRP A 336 20.03 -15.08 2.37
CA TRP A 336 20.19 -16.51 2.23
C TRP A 336 18.98 -17.15 1.57
N GLY A 337 19.15 -18.40 1.11
CA GLY A 337 18.08 -19.19 0.50
C GLY A 337 17.78 -18.81 -0.95
N PRO A 338 16.76 -19.45 -1.57
CA PRO A 338 16.52 -19.34 -3.01
C PRO A 338 16.23 -17.93 -3.49
N PHE A 339 15.57 -17.11 -2.67
CA PHE A 339 15.24 -15.74 -3.03
C PHE A 339 16.45 -14.78 -3.03
N ALA A 340 17.56 -15.16 -2.38
CA ALA A 340 18.79 -14.36 -2.38
C ALA A 340 19.53 -14.44 -3.72
N THR A 341 19.27 -15.47 -4.53
CA THR A 341 20.01 -15.75 -5.78
C THR A 341 19.22 -15.42 -7.04
N VAL A 342 17.98 -14.96 -6.93
CA VAL A 342 17.11 -14.62 -8.05
C VAL A 342 16.61 -13.19 -7.96
N ASN A 343 16.26 -12.60 -9.10
CA ASN A 343 15.66 -11.26 -9.20
C ASN A 343 16.46 -10.18 -8.43
N GLY A 344 17.78 -10.22 -8.50
CA GLY A 344 18.65 -9.30 -7.74
C GLY A 344 18.65 -9.52 -6.23
N GLY A 345 18.22 -10.69 -5.73
CA GLY A 345 18.05 -10.95 -4.30
C GLY A 345 16.65 -10.67 -3.77
N SER A 346 15.67 -10.58 -4.68
CA SER A 346 14.25 -10.45 -4.40
C SER A 346 13.93 -9.36 -3.39
N HIS A 347 14.34 -8.12 -3.68
CA HIS A 347 14.02 -6.99 -2.82
C HIS A 347 12.51 -6.78 -2.72
N TYR A 348 12.05 -6.38 -1.54
CA TYR A 348 10.63 -6.26 -1.24
C TYR A 348 10.04 -5.08 -2.02
N GLY A 349 9.13 -5.39 -2.94
CA GLY A 349 8.47 -4.39 -3.78
C GLY A 349 7.43 -3.56 -3.04
N PHE A 350 7.14 -2.38 -3.58
CA PHE A 350 6.10 -1.51 -3.06
C PHE A 350 5.59 -0.49 -4.09
N VAL A 351 4.29 -0.19 -3.96
CA VAL A 351 3.49 0.65 -4.85
C VAL A 351 2.62 1.56 -3.99
N GLU A 352 2.65 2.86 -4.26
CA GLU A 352 1.78 3.87 -3.63
C GLU A 352 0.99 4.61 -4.72
N GLN A 353 -0.33 4.71 -4.55
CA GLN A 353 -1.23 5.41 -5.47
C GLN A 353 -1.04 5.01 -6.95
N GLY A 354 -0.76 3.73 -7.20
CA GLY A 354 -0.51 3.19 -8.53
C GLY A 354 0.87 3.44 -9.10
N VAL A 355 1.78 4.06 -8.34
CA VAL A 355 3.16 4.34 -8.76
C VAL A 355 4.10 3.30 -8.17
N ILE A 356 4.84 2.63 -9.04
CA ILE A 356 5.79 1.57 -8.70
C ILE A 356 7.09 2.22 -8.26
N PHE A 357 7.45 2.09 -6.99
CA PHE A 357 8.75 2.52 -6.49
C PHE A 357 9.77 1.38 -6.50
N SER A 358 9.30 0.14 -6.28
CA SER A 358 10.12 -1.05 -6.42
C SER A 358 9.26 -2.22 -6.89
N LYS A 359 9.77 -3.02 -7.81
CA LYS A 359 8.99 -4.07 -8.48
C LYS A 359 8.53 -5.14 -7.48
N LEU A 360 7.28 -5.57 -7.62
CA LEU A 360 6.73 -6.68 -6.84
C LEU A 360 7.36 -8.00 -7.30
N GLN A 361 7.95 -8.74 -6.37
CA GLN A 361 8.66 -9.98 -6.64
C GLN A 361 7.76 -11.20 -6.42
N PRO A 362 7.78 -12.18 -7.33
CA PRO A 362 7.09 -13.45 -7.12
C PRO A 362 7.59 -14.20 -5.88
N GLY A 363 6.69 -14.91 -5.21
CA GLY A 363 7.00 -15.70 -4.02
C GLY A 363 6.99 -14.91 -2.71
N LEU A 364 6.74 -13.60 -2.74
CA LEU A 364 6.74 -12.76 -1.55
C LEU A 364 5.33 -12.40 -1.08
N SER A 365 5.14 -12.39 0.24
CA SER A 365 3.93 -11.94 0.91
C SER A 365 3.65 -10.49 0.60
N THR A 366 2.44 -10.22 0.11
CA THR A 366 2.03 -8.90 -0.38
C THR A 366 0.68 -8.52 0.19
N LEU A 367 0.61 -7.38 0.89
CA LEU A 367 -0.63 -6.71 1.25
C LEU A 367 -0.92 -5.63 0.21
N TYR A 368 -2.08 -5.70 -0.45
CA TYR A 368 -2.40 -4.85 -1.59
C TYR A 368 -3.90 -4.58 -1.71
N ALA A 369 -4.24 -3.59 -2.53
CA ALA A 369 -5.58 -3.45 -3.08
C ALA A 369 -5.51 -2.97 -4.53
N LEU A 370 -6.45 -3.45 -5.34
CA LEU A 370 -6.68 -2.91 -6.68
C LEU A 370 -7.57 -1.67 -6.60
N LYS A 371 -7.63 -0.88 -7.69
CA LYS A 371 -8.62 0.18 -7.85
C LYS A 371 -10.02 -0.40 -7.68
N ASN A 372 -10.79 0.16 -6.75
CA ASN A 372 -12.15 -0.29 -6.38
C ASN A 372 -12.22 -1.77 -5.95
N GLY A 373 -11.08 -2.41 -5.68
CA GLY A 373 -11.01 -3.79 -5.24
C GLY A 373 -10.94 -3.88 -3.72
N PRO A 374 -11.22 -5.06 -3.15
CA PRO A 374 -11.04 -5.27 -1.72
C PRO A 374 -9.55 -5.29 -1.36
N VAL A 375 -9.26 -4.99 -0.10
CA VAL A 375 -7.94 -5.24 0.51
C VAL A 375 -7.68 -6.75 0.52
N GLN A 376 -6.48 -7.15 0.11
CA GLN A 376 -6.09 -8.54 -0.07
C GLN A 376 -4.65 -8.78 0.42
N MET A 377 -4.39 -10.02 0.82
CA MET A 377 -3.05 -10.48 1.19
C MET A 377 -2.82 -11.84 0.55
N LYS A 378 -1.69 -12.02 -0.13
CA LYS A 378 -1.29 -13.28 -0.77
C LYS A 378 0.22 -13.35 -1.01
N THR A 379 0.70 -14.54 -1.38
CA THR A 379 2.00 -14.70 -2.05
C THR A 379 1.88 -14.20 -3.48
N TRP A 380 2.66 -13.19 -3.85
CA TRP A 380 2.63 -12.63 -5.20
C TRP A 380 3.14 -13.62 -6.24
N THR A 381 2.53 -13.64 -7.42
CA THR A 381 2.88 -14.55 -8.53
C THR A 381 3.29 -13.75 -9.75
N LYS A 382 3.98 -14.38 -10.71
CA LYS A 382 4.32 -13.71 -11.98
C LYS A 382 3.08 -13.27 -12.75
N SER A 383 1.99 -14.05 -12.73
CA SER A 383 0.72 -13.70 -13.40
C SER A 383 0.05 -12.47 -12.81
N ASP A 384 0.24 -12.20 -11.52
CA ASP A 384 -0.32 -11.00 -10.89
C ASP A 384 0.25 -9.70 -11.49
N ASN A 385 1.42 -9.75 -12.15
CA ASN A 385 1.99 -8.59 -12.85
C ASN A 385 1.09 -8.10 -14.00
N GLY A 386 0.17 -8.92 -14.51
CA GLY A 386 -0.86 -8.49 -15.47
C GLY A 386 -1.84 -7.47 -14.90
N GLN A 387 -1.90 -7.30 -13.57
CA GLN A 387 -2.80 -6.37 -12.90
C GLN A 387 -2.12 -5.08 -12.41
N LEU A 388 -0.82 -4.88 -12.68
CA LEU A 388 -0.04 -3.75 -12.13
C LEU A 388 -0.68 -2.38 -12.37
N SER A 389 -1.28 -2.15 -13.54
CA SER A 389 -1.98 -0.89 -13.84
C SER A 389 -3.17 -0.61 -12.91
N LYS A 390 -3.77 -1.65 -12.33
CA LYS A 390 -4.91 -1.56 -11.43
C LYS A 390 -4.49 -1.58 -9.96
N VAL A 391 -3.24 -1.90 -9.62
CA VAL A 391 -2.78 -1.91 -8.22
C VAL A 391 -2.81 -0.48 -7.69
N ARG A 392 -3.68 -0.20 -6.71
CA ARG A 392 -3.74 1.11 -6.03
C ARG A 392 -2.60 1.24 -5.04
N PHE A 393 -2.35 0.19 -4.27
CA PHE A 393 -1.15 0.08 -3.45
C PHE A 393 -0.78 -1.39 -3.30
N ALA A 394 0.51 -1.64 -3.02
CA ALA A 394 1.01 -2.94 -2.64
C ALA A 394 2.27 -2.76 -1.80
N ARG A 395 2.49 -3.64 -0.83
CA ARG A 395 3.71 -3.68 -0.04
C ARG A 395 4.06 -5.13 0.28
N GLN A 396 5.27 -5.53 -0.10
CA GLN A 396 5.78 -6.87 0.18
C GLN A 396 6.57 -6.89 1.48
N ASN A 397 6.60 -8.00 2.20
CA ASN A 397 7.47 -8.13 3.36
C ASN A 397 7.87 -9.58 3.63
N GLY A 398 8.87 -10.06 2.90
CA GLY A 398 9.38 -11.43 3.02
C GLY A 398 8.41 -12.50 2.52
N VAL A 399 8.54 -13.71 3.05
CA VAL A 399 7.70 -14.86 2.73
C VAL A 399 6.49 -14.97 3.68
N ALA A 400 5.57 -15.91 3.41
CA ALA A 400 4.38 -16.10 4.23
C ALA A 400 4.70 -16.57 5.65
N LEU A 401 4.04 -15.99 6.66
CA LEU A 401 3.94 -16.59 7.99
C LEU A 401 2.86 -17.66 8.01
N ILE A 402 1.71 -17.37 7.37
CA ILE A 402 0.61 -18.30 7.14
C ILE A 402 0.21 -18.21 5.68
N GLU A 403 -0.02 -19.35 5.04
CA GLU A 403 -0.59 -19.47 3.71
C GLU A 403 -1.58 -20.63 3.70
N GLY A 404 -2.81 -20.39 3.25
CA GLY A 404 -3.86 -21.42 3.29
C GLY A 404 -4.21 -21.90 4.70
N GLY A 405 -4.03 -21.06 5.72
CA GLY A 405 -4.29 -21.40 7.13
C GLY A 405 -3.22 -22.24 7.82
N VAL A 406 -2.11 -22.56 7.15
CA VAL A 406 -0.97 -23.31 7.72
C VAL A 406 0.31 -22.47 7.75
N PRO A 407 1.26 -22.74 8.68
CA PRO A 407 2.59 -22.16 8.69
C PRO A 407 3.24 -22.18 7.31
N GLY A 408 3.73 -21.01 6.88
CA GLY A 408 4.44 -20.88 5.62
C GLY A 408 5.70 -21.76 5.58
N ARG A 409 6.08 -22.21 4.38
CA ARG A 409 7.18 -23.16 4.13
C ARG A 409 8.49 -22.85 4.86
N TYR A 410 8.81 -21.56 5.03
CA TYR A 410 10.07 -21.11 5.60
C TYR A 410 9.99 -20.69 7.06
N VAL A 411 8.85 -20.85 7.74
CA VAL A 411 8.65 -20.41 9.15
C VAL A 411 9.72 -20.97 10.09
N THR A 412 10.18 -22.19 9.88
CA THR A 412 11.24 -22.83 10.69
C THR A 412 12.66 -22.47 10.28
N GLN A 413 12.84 -21.77 9.15
CA GLN A 413 14.13 -21.54 8.51
C GLN A 413 14.52 -20.07 8.61
N TRP A 414 15.38 -19.71 9.57
CA TRP A 414 15.79 -18.33 9.79
C TRP A 414 16.33 -17.64 8.53
N GLY A 415 17.35 -18.23 7.89
CA GLY A 415 17.99 -17.66 6.70
C GLY A 415 17.04 -17.55 5.50
N PRO A 416 16.54 -18.68 4.96
CA PRO A 416 15.60 -18.69 3.83
C PRO A 416 14.30 -17.92 4.06
N GLY A 417 13.79 -17.86 5.30
CA GLY A 417 12.63 -17.04 5.63
C GLY A 417 12.93 -15.55 5.76
N ASN A 418 14.21 -15.17 5.73
CA ASN A 418 14.70 -13.82 5.98
C ASN A 418 14.14 -13.22 7.28
N TRP A 419 13.94 -14.06 8.29
CA TRP A 419 13.33 -13.71 9.57
C TRP A 419 14.30 -12.91 10.42
N SER A 420 14.53 -11.64 10.10
CA SER A 420 15.51 -10.78 10.79
C SER A 420 15.48 -10.92 12.33
N GLY A 421 16.62 -10.70 12.98
CA GLY A 421 16.76 -10.74 14.43
C GLY A 421 16.77 -9.35 15.08
N SER A 422 16.93 -9.34 16.41
CA SER A 422 17.25 -8.13 17.20
C SER A 422 18.60 -7.52 16.80
N ALA A 423 18.94 -6.37 17.40
CA ALA A 423 20.27 -5.76 17.24
C ALA A 423 21.40 -6.72 17.64
N ASP A 424 21.19 -7.55 18.66
CA ASP A 424 22.13 -8.58 19.12
C ASP A 424 22.03 -9.89 18.33
N ALA A 425 21.42 -9.86 17.15
CA ALA A 425 21.21 -11.02 16.28
C ALA A 425 20.48 -12.19 16.98
N LYS A 426 19.46 -11.91 17.80
CA LYS A 426 18.56 -12.94 18.38
C LYS A 426 17.29 -13.08 17.54
N LEU A 427 16.89 -14.31 17.23
CA LEU A 427 15.66 -14.55 16.44
C LEU A 427 14.41 -14.12 17.22
N ARG A 428 14.34 -14.46 18.51
CA ARG A 428 13.25 -14.03 19.38
C ARG A 428 13.43 -12.54 19.71
N THR A 429 12.45 -11.73 19.31
CA THR A 429 12.49 -10.27 19.47
C THR A 429 11.06 -9.72 19.41
N LEU A 430 10.90 -8.42 19.65
CA LEU A 430 9.68 -7.69 19.42
C LEU A 430 9.35 -7.69 17.92
N ARG A 431 8.14 -8.10 17.53
CA ARG A 431 7.70 -8.22 16.13
C ARG A 431 6.31 -7.63 15.92
N ALA A 432 6.03 -7.16 14.71
CA ALA A 432 4.68 -6.93 14.24
C ALA A 432 4.32 -7.87 13.09
N GLY A 433 3.03 -8.15 12.92
CA GLY A 433 2.52 -8.89 11.77
C GLY A 433 1.13 -8.44 11.40
N ALA A 434 0.69 -8.81 10.21
CA ALA A 434 -0.70 -8.65 9.79
C ALA A 434 -1.26 -9.96 9.25
N CYS A 435 -2.55 -10.19 9.47
CA CYS A 435 -3.23 -11.36 8.95
C CYS A 435 -4.63 -11.03 8.41
N MET A 436 -5.09 -11.88 7.50
CA MET A 436 -6.46 -11.86 6.98
C MET A 436 -7.30 -12.90 7.72
N ILE A 437 -8.40 -12.44 8.35
CA ILE A 437 -9.36 -13.32 9.01
C ILE A 437 -10.66 -13.32 8.20
N THR A 438 -11.24 -14.49 7.99
CA THR A 438 -12.54 -14.63 7.30
C THR A 438 -13.49 -15.45 8.17
N LYS A 439 -14.69 -14.93 8.42
CA LYS A 439 -15.75 -15.64 9.15
C LYS A 439 -17.12 -15.22 8.63
N GLY A 440 -17.95 -16.21 8.26
CA GLY A 440 -19.33 -15.96 7.83
C GLY A 440 -19.43 -14.94 6.67
N GLY A 441 -18.52 -15.02 5.70
CA GLY A 441 -18.43 -14.08 4.57
C GLY A 441 -17.83 -12.70 4.90
N LYS A 442 -17.67 -12.35 6.18
CA LYS A 442 -16.97 -11.12 6.59
C LYS A 442 -15.47 -11.31 6.60
N ARG A 443 -14.74 -10.24 6.26
CA ARG A 443 -13.29 -10.21 6.21
C ARG A 443 -12.76 -9.12 7.14
N PHE A 444 -11.71 -9.46 7.87
CA PHE A 444 -11.03 -8.55 8.77
C PHE A 444 -9.53 -8.53 8.44
N LEU A 445 -8.93 -7.34 8.53
CA LEU A 445 -7.48 -7.20 8.59
C LEU A 445 -7.10 -7.07 10.06
N ALA A 446 -6.30 -7.99 10.58
CA ALA A 446 -5.75 -7.91 11.92
C ALA A 446 -4.28 -7.48 11.87
N TYR A 447 -3.92 -6.48 12.65
CA TYR A 447 -2.54 -6.14 13.01
C TYR A 447 -2.24 -6.77 14.37
N ALA A 448 -1.04 -7.32 14.55
CA ALA A 448 -0.60 -7.91 15.80
C ALA A 448 0.77 -7.40 16.23
N TYR A 449 0.90 -7.09 17.51
CA TYR A 449 2.13 -6.73 18.20
C TYR A 449 2.55 -7.86 19.14
N PHE A 450 3.74 -8.38 18.92
CA PHE A 450 4.35 -9.48 19.67
C PHE A 450 5.55 -8.95 20.45
N PRO A 451 5.47 -8.77 21.78
CA PRO A 451 6.58 -8.22 22.55
C PRO A 451 7.84 -9.10 22.53
N SER A 452 7.68 -10.43 22.44
CA SER A 452 8.78 -11.39 22.34
C SER A 452 8.33 -12.63 21.58
N ALA A 453 8.74 -12.75 20.32
CA ALA A 453 8.31 -13.85 19.46
C ALA A 453 9.36 -14.29 18.45
N THR A 454 9.35 -15.58 18.15
CA THR A 454 9.89 -16.15 16.91
C THR A 454 8.79 -16.18 15.82
N PRO A 455 9.12 -16.38 14.54
CA PRO A 455 8.11 -16.63 13.50
C PRO A 455 7.19 -17.81 13.80
N SER A 456 7.66 -18.80 14.58
CA SER A 456 6.90 -20.00 14.93
C SER A 456 5.71 -19.70 15.85
N VAL A 457 5.92 -18.94 16.94
CA VAL A 457 4.78 -18.54 17.79
C VAL A 457 3.86 -17.54 17.09
N MET A 458 4.39 -16.68 16.21
CA MET A 458 3.55 -15.78 15.41
C MET A 458 2.59 -16.58 14.53
N ALA A 459 3.10 -17.59 13.82
CA ALA A 459 2.29 -18.47 12.98
C ALA A 459 1.20 -19.17 13.79
N ARG A 460 1.54 -19.82 14.92
CA ARG A 460 0.55 -20.49 15.77
C ARG A 460 -0.48 -19.54 16.37
N THR A 461 -0.07 -18.33 16.76
CA THR A 461 -0.99 -17.30 17.26
C THR A 461 -1.98 -16.88 16.18
N PHE A 462 -1.51 -16.62 14.96
CA PHE A 462 -2.40 -16.29 13.84
C PHE A 462 -3.32 -17.46 13.45
N GLN A 463 -2.85 -18.71 13.50
CA GLN A 463 -3.72 -19.87 13.30
C GLN A 463 -4.81 -19.95 14.37
N ALA A 464 -4.49 -19.65 15.64
CA ALA A 464 -5.48 -19.65 16.71
C ALA A 464 -6.64 -18.70 16.41
N TYR A 465 -6.38 -17.55 15.78
CA TYR A 465 -7.40 -16.59 15.32
C TYR A 465 -8.05 -16.94 13.97
N GLY A 466 -7.71 -18.09 13.38
CA GLY A 466 -8.27 -18.52 12.10
C GLY A 466 -7.82 -17.68 10.90
N CYS A 467 -6.60 -17.12 10.95
CA CYS A 467 -6.06 -16.36 9.82
C CYS A 467 -5.83 -17.27 8.61
N SER A 468 -6.33 -16.90 7.43
CA SER A 468 -6.13 -17.64 6.19
C SER A 468 -4.77 -17.35 5.53
N TYR A 469 -4.25 -16.14 5.75
CA TYR A 469 -2.94 -15.71 5.30
C TYR A 469 -2.36 -14.71 6.31
N ALA A 470 -1.05 -14.75 6.55
CA ALA A 470 -0.38 -13.81 7.43
C ALA A 470 1.03 -13.47 6.93
N MET A 471 1.49 -12.26 7.22
CA MET A 471 2.83 -11.79 6.90
C MET A 471 3.48 -11.05 8.07
N LEU A 472 4.80 -11.12 8.12
CA LEU A 472 5.61 -10.33 9.05
C LEU A 472 5.58 -8.85 8.62
N LEU A 473 5.59 -7.91 9.55
CA LEU A 473 5.79 -6.47 9.32
C LEU A 473 7.14 -6.04 9.90
N ASP A 474 7.36 -4.75 10.19
CA ASP A 474 8.62 -4.33 10.84
C ASP A 474 8.69 -4.77 12.33
N MET A 475 9.82 -4.53 13.00
CA MET A 475 10.15 -5.17 14.28
C MET A 475 11.11 -4.35 15.15
N ASN A 476 11.49 -4.92 16.29
CA ASN A 476 12.54 -4.50 17.22
C ASN A 476 12.29 -3.26 18.09
N ALA A 477 11.33 -2.39 17.77
CA ALA A 477 11.02 -1.25 18.62
C ALA A 477 9.55 -0.78 18.50
N PRO A 478 8.97 -0.14 19.54
CA PRO A 478 7.61 0.38 19.49
C PRO A 478 7.34 1.36 18.34
N GLU A 479 8.31 2.21 17.99
CA GLU A 479 8.19 3.16 16.88
C GLU A 479 8.22 2.48 15.49
N LEU A 480 8.81 1.29 15.41
CA LEU A 480 8.85 0.46 14.20
C LEU A 480 7.65 -0.49 14.12
N THR A 481 6.99 -0.72 15.24
CA THR A 481 5.76 -1.53 15.35
C THR A 481 4.56 -0.68 15.76
N TYR A 482 4.61 0.60 15.37
CA TYR A 482 3.62 1.59 15.73
C TYR A 482 2.23 1.21 15.23
N LEU A 483 1.22 1.38 16.09
CA LEU A 483 -0.18 1.49 15.70
C LEU A 483 -0.84 2.59 16.53
N ALA A 484 -1.56 3.49 15.86
CA ALA A 484 -2.42 4.47 16.48
C ALA A 484 -3.83 4.40 15.92
N LEU A 485 -4.82 4.64 16.78
CA LEU A 485 -6.22 4.84 16.43
C LEU A 485 -6.58 6.32 16.62
N TYR A 486 -7.44 6.84 15.74
CA TYR A 486 -7.95 8.20 15.77
C TYR A 486 -9.44 8.16 16.09
N VAL A 487 -9.77 8.40 17.36
CA VAL A 487 -11.12 8.24 17.90
C VAL A 487 -11.78 9.60 18.01
N ASN A 488 -12.93 9.79 17.37
CA ASN A 488 -13.68 11.04 17.45
C ASN A 488 -14.71 10.96 18.56
N SER A 489 -14.70 11.91 19.48
CA SER A 489 -15.71 12.05 20.54
C SER A 489 -15.92 13.51 20.89
N GLY A 490 -17.17 13.94 21.03
CA GLY A 490 -17.50 15.32 21.40
C GLY A 490 -16.89 16.39 20.48
N GLY A 491 -16.77 16.11 19.17
CA GLY A 491 -16.13 17.01 18.20
C GLY A 491 -14.60 17.08 18.28
N THR A 492 -13.97 16.31 19.17
CA THR A 492 -12.52 16.24 19.35
C THR A 492 -11.99 14.88 18.86
N THR A 493 -10.89 14.88 18.12
CA THR A 493 -10.19 13.64 17.73
C THR A 493 -9.07 13.35 18.72
N TYR A 494 -9.09 12.17 19.32
CA TYR A 494 -8.06 11.68 20.23
C TYR A 494 -7.18 10.62 19.57
N ILE A 495 -5.92 10.59 19.98
CA ILE A 495 -4.96 9.54 19.61
C ILE A 495 -4.89 8.49 20.72
N GLU A 496 -5.11 7.23 20.35
CA GLU A 496 -4.89 6.06 21.20
C GLU A 496 -3.84 5.14 20.56
N HIS A 497 -3.03 4.48 21.37
CA HIS A 497 -2.02 3.54 20.89
C HIS A 497 -2.28 2.14 21.41
N MET A 498 -1.91 1.13 20.63
CA MET A 498 -2.07 -0.28 21.03
C MET A 498 -1.42 -0.58 22.38
N VAL A 499 -0.20 -0.10 22.58
CA VAL A 499 0.49 -0.13 23.87
C VAL A 499 1.02 1.28 24.18
N PRO A 500 1.05 1.70 25.45
CA PRO A 500 1.41 3.07 25.83
C PRO A 500 2.77 3.54 25.31
N GLN A 501 3.75 2.64 25.16
CA GLN A 501 5.12 2.96 24.74
C GLN A 501 5.17 3.56 23.32
N MET A 502 4.20 3.27 22.45
CA MET A 502 4.17 3.79 21.09
C MET A 502 3.95 5.31 21.04
N ALA A 503 3.36 5.91 22.08
CA ALA A 503 3.10 7.34 22.19
C ALA A 503 4.38 8.20 22.15
N ALA A 504 5.52 7.61 22.49
CA ALA A 504 6.83 8.26 22.39
C ALA A 504 7.21 8.64 20.94
N SER A 505 6.53 8.05 19.95
CA SER A 505 6.79 8.31 18.53
C SER A 505 6.10 9.58 18.01
N ASP A 506 5.12 10.11 18.75
CA ASP A 506 4.44 11.35 18.36
C ASP A 506 5.26 12.57 18.79
N LYS A 507 5.28 13.61 17.96
CA LYS A 507 5.97 14.86 18.30
C LYS A 507 5.10 15.71 19.23
N ARG A 508 5.72 16.61 20.01
CA ARG A 508 4.99 17.63 20.77
C ARG A 508 4.58 18.78 19.86
N GLY A 509 3.34 19.26 19.98
CA GLY A 509 2.82 20.45 19.31
C GLY A 509 2.13 21.38 20.33
N GLY A 510 1.83 22.62 19.91
CA GLY A 510 1.32 23.65 20.82
C GLY A 510 -0.02 23.32 21.51
N ALA A 511 -0.88 22.53 20.86
CA ALA A 511 -2.20 22.14 21.37
C ALA A 511 -2.32 20.63 21.72
N GLY A 512 -1.22 19.88 21.74
CA GLY A 512 -1.24 18.43 21.99
C GLY A 512 -0.12 17.66 21.30
N ALA A 513 -0.38 16.40 20.93
CA ALA A 513 0.54 15.58 20.18
C ALA A 513 0.34 15.78 18.66
N ILE A 514 1.43 15.76 17.91
CA ILE A 514 1.42 15.68 16.44
C ILE A 514 1.53 14.19 16.11
N PRO A 515 0.44 13.54 15.67
CA PRO A 515 0.44 12.10 15.46
C PRO A 515 1.42 11.72 14.36
N LYS A 516 2.25 10.70 14.61
CA LYS A 516 3.09 10.10 13.56
C LYS A 516 2.22 9.69 12.37
N PHE A 517 2.73 9.87 11.15
CA PHE A 517 2.07 9.57 9.87
C PHE A 517 0.82 10.38 9.49
N LEU A 518 0.12 11.01 10.43
CA LEU A 518 -1.07 11.82 10.14
C LEU A 518 -0.82 13.32 10.24
N GLY A 519 -0.10 13.73 11.30
CA GLY A 519 0.16 15.13 11.59
C GLY A 519 1.50 15.63 11.07
N ALA A 520 2.38 14.73 10.60
CA ALA A 520 3.70 15.08 10.07
C ALA A 520 4.23 14.04 9.09
N THR A 521 5.15 14.48 8.23
CA THR A 521 5.94 13.59 7.37
C THR A 521 6.82 12.67 8.19
N ASP A 522 7.02 11.45 7.71
CA ASP A 522 7.85 10.45 8.38
C ASP A 522 8.92 9.86 7.46
N SER A 523 10.03 9.41 8.06
CA SER A 523 11.07 8.69 7.32
C SER A 523 10.62 7.27 6.95
N ARG A 524 9.68 6.68 7.70
CA ARG A 524 9.19 5.32 7.49
C ARG A 524 7.92 5.28 6.63
N ASP A 525 7.73 4.15 5.98
CA ASP A 525 6.48 3.79 5.31
C ASP A 525 5.43 3.30 6.31
N MET A 526 4.17 3.43 5.92
CA MET A 526 3.03 3.06 6.76
C MET A 526 1.85 2.55 5.95
N PHE A 527 0.93 1.90 6.63
CA PHE A 527 -0.44 1.75 6.18
C PHE A 527 -1.36 2.68 6.97
N TYR A 528 -2.46 3.09 6.35
CA TYR A 528 -3.52 3.86 6.98
C TYR A 528 -4.89 3.26 6.67
N VAL A 529 -5.75 3.22 7.69
CA VAL A 529 -7.11 2.65 7.60
C VAL A 529 -8.11 3.78 7.43
N LEU A 530 -8.94 3.70 6.39
CA LEU A 530 -9.93 4.70 6.04
C LEU A 530 -11.35 4.16 6.21
N ARG A 531 -12.27 4.99 6.71
CA ARG A 531 -13.71 4.73 6.54
C ARG A 531 -14.05 4.71 5.05
N LYS A 532 -14.75 3.67 4.58
CA LYS A 532 -15.33 3.68 3.24
C LYS A 532 -16.36 4.80 3.10
N ARG A 533 -16.58 5.23 1.86
CA ARG A 533 -17.65 6.18 1.52
C ARG A 533 -18.96 5.45 1.38
#